data_AF-A0A8J2QGW9-F1
#
_entry.id   AF-A0A8J2QGW9-F1
#
_cell.length_a   1.000
_cell.length_b   1.000
_cell.length_c   1.000
_cell.angle_alpha   90.00
_cell.angle_beta   90.00
_cell.angle_gamma   90.00
#
_symmetry.space_group_name_H-M   'P 1'
#
loop_
_entity.id
_entity.type
_entity.pdbx_description
1 polymer ?
#
loop_
_entity_poly.entity_id
_entity_poly.type
_entity_poly.pdbx_seq_one_letter_code
_entity_poly.pdbx_strand_id
1 'polypeptide(L)'
;MHKNTIWYKSLLNAEKTCLKEDKIKKIHYKFDDGKEMVEEYNVDTHVLLRRAWKMKGKLGGEGKWAVEVGDPIPDATPIVDGLDITESKDQPTLLKRNTRVNIEWRIRNLPYPIETYSIKANNEDKCIIISTSNKKYYKKLEVPELYRLGLPIEQGNIDATHKYNTLIITYKKPQPLLDMDRDLYEEISKIKPMTDIPNECKTQ
;
A
#
# COMPACT_ATOMS: atom_id res chain seq x y z
N MET A 1 -19.85 -11.48 -0.46
CA MET A 1 -19.23 -11.74 -1.78
C MET A 1 -17.70 -11.86 -1.69
N HIS A 2 -17.01 -10.96 -0.97
CA HIS A 2 -15.54 -10.99 -0.85
C HIS A 2 -14.95 -12.30 -0.28
N LYS A 3 -15.67 -13.02 0.61
CA LYS A 3 -15.22 -14.28 1.23
C LYS A 3 -14.86 -15.40 0.24
N ASN A 4 -15.40 -15.33 -0.98
CA ASN A 4 -15.14 -16.31 -2.03
C ASN A 4 -13.95 -15.95 -2.93
N THR A 5 -13.40 -14.74 -2.81
CA THR A 5 -12.28 -14.30 -3.64
C THR A 5 -11.01 -15.09 -3.33
N ILE A 6 -10.19 -15.34 -4.36
CA ILE A 6 -8.89 -16.00 -4.21
C ILE A 6 -8.02 -15.22 -3.21
N TRP A 7 -8.06 -13.89 -3.29
CA TRP A 7 -7.34 -13.01 -2.39
C TRP A 7 -7.72 -13.24 -0.91
N TYR A 8 -8.99 -13.10 -0.56
CA TYR A 8 -9.43 -13.25 0.83
C TYR A 8 -9.12 -14.65 1.38
N LYS A 9 -9.34 -15.70 0.58
CA LYS A 9 -8.99 -17.08 0.98
C LYS A 9 -7.50 -17.26 1.19
N SER A 10 -6.66 -16.67 0.33
CA SER A 10 -5.21 -16.74 0.49
C SER A 10 -4.75 -16.11 1.80
N LEU A 11 -5.34 -14.98 2.19
CA LEU A 11 -5.07 -14.36 3.49
C LEU A 11 -5.51 -15.29 4.62
N LEU A 12 -6.72 -15.86 4.58
CA LEU A 12 -7.19 -16.76 5.64
C LEU A 12 -6.34 -18.01 5.80
N ASN A 13 -5.91 -18.62 4.69
CA ASN A 13 -5.17 -19.87 4.70
C ASN A 13 -3.68 -19.72 5.02
N ALA A 14 -3.10 -18.54 4.78
CA ALA A 14 -1.69 -18.29 5.08
C ALA A 14 -1.34 -18.53 6.55
N GLU A 15 -0.13 -19.01 6.80
CA GLU A 15 0.45 -19.01 8.14
C GLU A 15 0.64 -17.55 8.58
N LYS A 16 0.24 -17.24 9.82
CA LYS A 16 0.28 -15.87 10.35
C LYS A 16 0.97 -15.82 11.68
N THR A 17 1.89 -14.87 11.82
CA THR A 17 2.42 -14.45 13.11
C THR A 17 2.04 -13.00 13.38
N CYS A 18 1.90 -12.66 14.66
CA CYS A 18 1.44 -11.35 15.09
C CYS A 18 2.45 -10.75 16.07
N LEU A 19 2.79 -9.48 15.85
CA LEU A 19 3.45 -8.62 16.82
C LEU A 19 2.53 -7.44 17.13
N LYS A 20 2.54 -6.99 18.38
CA LYS A 20 1.80 -5.80 18.79
C LYS A 20 2.77 -4.84 19.47
N GLU A 21 2.93 -3.68 18.87
CA GLU A 21 3.74 -2.57 19.38
C GLU A 21 2.81 -1.36 19.56
N ASP A 22 2.59 -0.95 20.79
CA ASP A 22 1.67 0.15 21.16
C ASP A 22 0.29 0.03 20.48
N LYS A 23 0.03 0.94 19.52
CA LYS A 23 -1.21 1.08 18.75
C LYS A 23 -1.15 0.43 17.37
N ILE A 24 -0.08 -0.30 17.08
CA ILE A 24 0.14 -0.96 15.80
C ILE A 24 0.10 -2.48 16.01
N LYS A 25 -0.79 -3.15 15.27
CA LYS A 25 -0.80 -4.61 15.14
C LYS A 25 -0.14 -4.98 13.82
N LYS A 26 0.99 -5.67 13.89
CA LYS A 26 1.75 -6.13 12.72
C LYS A 26 1.46 -7.61 12.48
N ILE A 27 1.04 -7.96 11.28
CA ILE A 27 0.79 -9.34 10.86
C ILE A 27 1.76 -9.70 9.77
N HIS A 28 2.54 -10.76 9.99
CA HIS A 28 3.36 -11.37 8.97
C HIS A 28 2.63 -12.60 8.43
N TYR A 29 2.50 -12.64 7.11
CA TYR A 29 1.88 -13.72 6.37
C TYR A 29 2.96 -14.49 5.62
N LYS A 30 2.90 -15.82 5.72
CA LYS A 30 3.68 -16.73 4.89
C LYS A 30 2.71 -17.60 4.08
N PHE A 31 2.76 -17.43 2.77
CA PHE A 31 1.88 -18.12 1.84
C PHE A 31 2.49 -19.44 1.38
N ASP A 32 1.65 -20.35 0.88
CA ASP A 32 2.06 -21.69 0.41
C ASP A 32 3.04 -21.64 -0.78
N ASP A 33 3.01 -20.56 -1.57
CA ASP A 33 3.95 -20.31 -2.68
C ASP A 33 5.32 -19.76 -2.22
N GLY A 34 5.50 -19.64 -0.90
CA GLY A 34 6.69 -19.13 -0.25
C GLY A 34 6.86 -17.61 -0.39
N LYS A 35 5.83 -16.87 -0.80
CA LYS A 35 5.83 -15.41 -0.67
C LYS A 35 5.58 -15.02 0.79
N GLU A 36 6.10 -13.86 1.15
CA GLU A 36 5.83 -13.24 2.45
C GLU A 36 5.21 -11.86 2.26
N MET A 37 4.31 -11.50 3.17
CA MET A 37 3.69 -10.17 3.22
C MET A 37 3.64 -9.71 4.68
N VAL A 38 3.86 -8.42 4.91
CA VAL A 38 3.62 -7.79 6.22
C VAL A 38 2.54 -6.74 6.07
N GLU A 39 1.58 -6.77 6.98
CA GLU A 39 0.58 -5.73 7.13
C GLU A 39 0.64 -5.09 8.51
N GLU A 40 0.41 -3.79 8.56
CA GLU A 40 0.33 -3.03 9.80
C GLU A 40 -1.03 -2.36 9.93
N TYR A 41 -1.69 -2.59 11.05
CA TYR A 41 -3.01 -2.05 11.34
C TYR A 41 -2.94 -1.13 12.55
N ASN A 42 -3.64 -0.01 12.46
CA ASN A 42 -3.90 0.81 13.64
C ASN A 42 -4.99 0.15 14.49
N VAL A 43 -4.71 -0.08 15.78
CA VAL A 43 -5.62 -0.80 16.69
C VAL A 43 -6.87 0.01 17.02
N ASP A 44 -6.81 1.34 17.06
CA ASP A 44 -7.95 2.19 17.42
C ASP A 44 -8.90 2.44 16.23
N THR A 45 -8.35 2.43 15.01
CA THR A 45 -9.09 2.79 13.79
C THR A 45 -9.36 1.64 12.84
N HIS A 46 -8.69 0.51 13.04
CA HIS A 46 -8.75 -0.71 12.23
C HIS A 46 -8.28 -0.49 10.79
N VAL A 47 -7.64 0.64 10.50
CA VAL A 47 -7.14 0.98 9.16
C VAL A 47 -5.81 0.28 8.91
N LEU A 48 -5.69 -0.35 7.74
CA LEU A 48 -4.42 -0.84 7.19
C LEU A 48 -3.50 0.34 6.86
N LEU A 49 -2.46 0.52 7.65
CA LEU A 49 -1.47 1.58 7.50
C LEU A 49 -0.41 1.24 6.46
N ARG A 50 0.07 -0.01 6.48
CA ARG A 50 1.13 -0.49 5.59
C ARG A 50 0.85 -1.90 5.12
N ARG A 51 1.16 -2.17 3.84
CA ARG A 51 1.26 -3.52 3.27
C ARG A 51 2.52 -3.59 2.42
N ALA A 52 3.40 -4.52 2.73
CA ALA A 52 4.64 -4.74 2.00
C ALA A 52 4.85 -6.22 1.67
N TRP A 53 5.39 -6.50 0.50
CA TRP A 53 5.67 -7.85 0.00
C TRP A 53 7.16 -8.11 -0.05
N LYS A 54 7.59 -9.30 0.39
CA LYS A 54 8.97 -9.77 0.18
C LYS A 54 9.06 -10.38 -1.20
N MET A 55 9.67 -9.67 -2.13
CA MET A 55 9.91 -10.19 -3.48
C MET A 55 11.05 -11.21 -3.43
N LYS A 56 11.04 -12.26 -4.26
CA LYS A 56 12.21 -13.15 -4.41
C LYS A 56 13.24 -12.46 -5.31
N GLY A 57 14.52 -12.51 -4.95
CA GLY A 57 15.59 -11.95 -5.79
C GLY A 57 15.72 -12.69 -7.12
N LYS A 58 16.05 -11.97 -8.20
CA LYS A 58 16.20 -12.54 -9.56
C LYS A 58 17.29 -13.63 -9.67
N LEU A 59 18.15 -13.76 -8.67
CA LEU A 59 19.28 -14.71 -8.62
C LEU A 59 19.32 -15.51 -7.31
N GLY A 60 18.18 -15.75 -6.67
CA GLY A 60 18.11 -16.59 -5.45
C GLY A 60 18.58 -15.92 -4.16
N GLY A 61 18.98 -14.65 -4.19
CA GLY A 61 19.24 -13.85 -2.98
C GLY A 61 17.96 -13.42 -2.26
N GLU A 62 18.11 -13.02 -0.98
CA GLU A 62 17.03 -12.39 -0.22
C GLU A 62 16.53 -11.16 -0.98
N GLY A 63 15.26 -11.16 -1.38
CA GLY A 63 14.73 -10.07 -2.18
C GLY A 63 14.15 -8.94 -1.35
N LYS A 64 14.10 -7.77 -1.98
CA LYS A 64 13.72 -6.51 -1.35
C LYS A 64 12.23 -6.49 -1.01
N TRP A 65 11.89 -5.76 0.05
CA TRP A 65 10.51 -5.46 0.38
C TRP A 65 9.95 -4.41 -0.58
N ALA A 66 8.83 -4.72 -1.22
CA ALA A 66 8.08 -3.80 -2.07
C ALA A 66 6.83 -3.32 -1.32
N VAL A 67 6.75 -2.02 -1.04
CA VAL A 67 5.60 -1.42 -0.35
C VAL A 67 4.46 -1.22 -1.34
N GLU A 68 3.31 -1.83 -1.06
CA GLU A 68 2.07 -1.66 -1.82
C GLU A 68 1.23 -0.49 -1.27
N VAL A 69 1.16 -0.37 0.06
CA VAL A 69 0.43 0.67 0.78
C VAL A 69 1.29 1.14 1.94
N GLY A 70 1.25 2.44 2.25
CA GLY A 70 1.96 3.05 3.36
C GLY A 70 3.21 3.79 2.91
N ASP A 71 3.99 4.22 3.89
CA ASP A 71 5.24 4.92 3.65
C ASP A 71 6.34 3.92 3.21
N PRO A 72 7.27 4.35 2.34
CA PRO A 72 8.38 3.51 1.91
C PRO A 72 9.22 3.09 3.13
N ILE A 73 9.76 1.87 3.08
CA ILE A 73 10.69 1.41 4.11
C ILE A 73 11.99 2.18 3.93
N PRO A 74 12.51 2.88 4.96
CA PRO A 74 13.81 3.53 4.86
C PRO A 74 14.87 2.48 4.52
N ASP A 75 15.69 2.74 3.51
CA ASP A 75 16.84 1.89 3.24
C ASP A 75 17.80 1.99 4.43
N ALA A 76 18.03 0.86 5.10
CA ALA A 76 18.93 0.77 6.25
C ALA A 76 20.42 0.76 5.85
N THR A 77 20.72 0.83 4.54
CA THR A 77 22.10 0.92 4.07
C THR A 77 22.63 2.32 4.32
N PRO A 78 23.64 2.50 5.19
CA PRO A 78 24.29 3.79 5.34
C PRO A 78 24.84 4.20 3.96
N ILE A 79 24.60 5.46 3.60
CA ILE A 79 25.21 6.10 2.43
C ILE A 79 26.72 5.98 2.64
N VAL A 80 27.36 5.08 1.91
CA VAL A 80 28.82 5.01 1.87
C VAL A 80 29.26 6.26 1.12
N ASP A 81 30.12 7.07 1.75
CA ASP A 81 30.70 8.28 1.16
C ASP A 81 31.25 7.98 -0.24
N GLY A 82 30.49 8.36 -1.27
CA GLY A 82 30.80 8.10 -2.66
C GLY A 82 29.78 8.80 -3.55
N LEU A 83 30.21 9.22 -4.75
CA LEU A 83 29.36 9.83 -5.77
C LEU A 83 28.22 8.88 -6.21
N ASP A 84 27.18 8.75 -5.40
CA ASP A 84 25.97 8.07 -5.79
C ASP A 84 25.07 9.04 -6.56
N ILE A 85 24.77 8.66 -7.80
CA ILE A 85 23.74 9.33 -8.60
C ILE A 85 22.42 9.06 -7.90
N THR A 86 21.87 10.10 -7.27
CA THR A 86 20.58 10.04 -6.59
C THR A 86 19.54 10.79 -7.39
N GLU A 87 18.28 10.39 -7.22
CA GLU A 87 17.17 11.05 -7.87
C GLU A 87 16.99 12.49 -7.36
N SER A 88 16.58 13.40 -8.26
CA SER A 88 16.36 14.81 -7.89
C SER A 88 15.27 14.93 -6.82
N LYS A 89 15.49 15.83 -5.85
CA LYS A 89 14.48 16.17 -4.83
C LYS A 89 13.19 16.72 -5.43
N ASP A 90 13.25 17.27 -6.64
CA ASP A 90 12.11 17.84 -7.35
C ASP A 90 11.35 16.83 -8.20
N GLN A 91 11.76 15.56 -8.22
CA GLN A 91 11.03 14.55 -8.98
C GLN A 91 9.66 14.25 -8.33
N PRO A 92 8.62 13.91 -9.12
CA PRO A 92 7.34 13.50 -8.56
C PRO A 92 7.45 12.23 -7.72
N THR A 93 7.02 12.30 -6.46
CA THR A 93 7.01 11.16 -5.54
C THR A 93 5.58 10.77 -5.19
N LEU A 94 5.28 9.47 -5.30
CA LEU A 94 3.94 8.91 -5.07
C LEU A 94 3.89 8.18 -3.73
N LEU A 95 2.89 8.50 -2.92
CA LEU A 95 2.53 7.76 -1.71
C LEU A 95 1.09 7.27 -1.83
N LYS A 96 0.82 6.05 -1.36
CA LYS A 96 -0.52 5.47 -1.27
C LYS A 96 -0.85 5.19 0.18
N ARG A 97 -2.01 5.63 0.65
CA ARG A 97 -2.48 5.43 2.02
C ARG A 97 -3.94 5.01 2.03
N ASN A 98 -4.33 4.35 3.10
CA ASN A 98 -5.74 4.08 3.36
C ASN A 98 -6.26 5.00 4.46
N THR A 99 -7.53 5.33 4.34
CA THR A 99 -8.36 5.82 5.44
C THR A 99 -9.48 4.82 5.69
N ARG A 100 -10.36 5.11 6.65
CA ARG A 100 -11.55 4.27 6.89
C ARG A 100 -12.44 4.16 5.65
N VAL A 101 -12.59 5.24 4.87
CA VAL A 101 -13.58 5.33 3.79
C VAL A 101 -12.98 5.53 2.39
N ASN A 102 -11.71 5.91 2.29
CA ASN A 102 -11.05 6.22 1.03
C ASN A 102 -9.70 5.51 0.90
N ILE A 103 -9.31 5.20 -0.34
CA ILE A 103 -7.91 5.02 -0.74
C ILE A 103 -7.40 6.39 -1.18
N GLU A 104 -6.22 6.80 -0.74
CA GLU A 104 -5.63 8.10 -1.04
C GLU A 104 -4.26 7.94 -1.69
N TRP A 105 -4.03 8.66 -2.78
CA TRP A 105 -2.72 8.83 -3.39
C TRP A 105 -2.31 10.29 -3.27
N ARG A 106 -1.06 10.52 -2.84
CA ARG A 106 -0.45 11.84 -2.83
C ARG A 106 0.75 11.83 -3.74
N ILE A 107 0.73 12.70 -4.74
CA ILE A 107 1.85 12.89 -5.65
C ILE A 107 2.42 14.28 -5.42
N ARG A 108 3.58 14.33 -4.80
CA ARG A 108 4.29 15.60 -4.53
C ARG A 108 5.08 16.05 -5.75
N ASN A 109 5.61 17.27 -5.69
CA ASN A 109 6.43 17.89 -6.73
C ASN A 109 5.73 17.98 -8.09
N LEU A 110 4.43 18.25 -8.04
CA LEU A 110 3.58 18.49 -9.19
C LEU A 110 3.17 19.96 -9.20
N PRO A 111 3.85 20.83 -9.98
CA PRO A 111 3.71 22.28 -9.84
C PRO A 111 2.51 22.87 -10.59
N TYR A 112 1.88 22.10 -11.49
CA TYR A 112 0.79 22.60 -12.31
C TYR A 112 -0.50 22.71 -11.47
N PRO A 113 -1.42 23.63 -11.81
CA PRO A 113 -2.69 23.75 -11.11
C PRO A 113 -3.66 22.60 -11.49
N ILE A 114 -4.72 22.39 -10.70
CA ILE A 114 -5.60 21.21 -10.78
C ILE A 114 -6.22 21.02 -12.18
N GLU A 115 -6.59 22.11 -12.85
CA GLU A 115 -7.19 22.14 -14.20
C GLU A 115 -6.25 21.60 -15.29
N THR A 116 -4.95 21.51 -15.01
CA THR A 116 -3.99 20.92 -15.94
C THR A 116 -4.07 19.39 -15.95
N TYR A 117 -4.60 18.77 -14.88
CA TYR A 117 -4.65 17.33 -14.72
C TYR A 117 -5.97 16.73 -15.23
N SER A 118 -5.85 15.60 -15.91
CA SER A 118 -6.95 14.71 -16.26
C SER A 118 -6.78 13.42 -15.47
N ILE A 119 -7.77 13.07 -14.65
CA ILE A 119 -7.76 11.88 -13.80
C ILE A 119 -8.93 10.99 -14.20
N LYS A 120 -8.63 9.84 -14.79
CA LYS A 120 -9.63 8.97 -15.41
C LYS A 120 -9.54 7.53 -14.91
N ALA A 121 -10.67 6.92 -14.61
CA ALA A 121 -10.78 5.49 -14.40
C ALA A 121 -10.50 4.75 -15.73
N ASN A 122 -9.62 3.76 -15.70
CA ASN A 122 -9.37 2.86 -16.82
C ASN A 122 -9.55 1.41 -16.35
N ASN A 123 -10.64 0.79 -16.80
CA ASN A 123 -10.98 -0.59 -16.44
C ASN A 123 -10.25 -1.64 -17.29
N GLU A 124 -9.78 -1.29 -18.49
CA GLU A 124 -8.97 -2.18 -19.34
C GLU A 124 -7.63 -2.49 -18.66
N ASP A 125 -6.95 -1.43 -18.21
CA ASP A 125 -5.67 -1.49 -17.50
C ASP A 125 -5.83 -1.66 -15.98
N LYS A 126 -7.06 -1.67 -15.46
CA LYS A 126 -7.39 -1.76 -14.01
C LYS A 126 -6.63 -0.72 -13.16
N CYS A 127 -6.58 0.51 -13.64
CA CYS A 127 -5.87 1.61 -13.00
C CYS A 127 -6.63 2.94 -13.08
N ILE A 128 -6.18 3.91 -12.30
CA ILE A 128 -6.54 5.32 -12.50
C ILE A 128 -5.40 5.99 -13.29
N ILE A 129 -5.72 6.58 -14.43
CA ILE A 129 -4.76 7.28 -15.28
C ILE A 129 -4.76 8.75 -14.92
N ILE A 130 -3.57 9.27 -14.66
CA ILE A 130 -3.30 10.69 -14.49
C ILE A 130 -2.49 11.15 -15.69
N SER A 131 -2.94 12.21 -16.35
CA SER A 131 -2.19 12.87 -17.41
C SER A 131 -2.32 14.39 -17.30
N THR A 132 -1.39 15.13 -17.90
CA THR A 132 -1.49 16.58 -18.01
C THR A 132 -1.77 17.03 -19.44
N SER A 133 -2.48 18.15 -19.61
CA SER A 133 -2.78 18.74 -20.92
C SER A 133 -1.50 19.12 -21.70
N ASN A 134 -0.47 19.56 -20.98
CA ASN A 134 0.86 19.88 -21.52
C ASN A 134 1.77 18.66 -21.76
N LYS A 135 1.28 17.44 -21.50
CA LYS A 135 2.01 16.16 -21.66
C LYS A 135 3.30 16.02 -20.84
N LYS A 136 3.48 16.83 -19.80
CA LYS A 136 4.65 16.78 -18.90
C LYS A 136 4.55 15.71 -17.82
N TYR A 137 3.36 15.18 -17.54
CA TYR A 137 3.19 14.14 -16.54
C TYR A 137 2.19 13.08 -16.99
N TYR A 138 2.53 11.82 -16.74
CA TYR A 138 1.68 10.66 -16.96
C TYR A 138 1.95 9.62 -15.88
N LYS A 139 0.90 9.08 -15.25
CA LYS A 139 1.04 8.03 -14.24
C LYS A 139 -0.19 7.13 -14.25
N LYS A 140 0.03 5.82 -14.16
CA LYS A 140 -1.00 4.82 -13.84
C LYS A 140 -0.95 4.52 -12.35
N LEU A 141 -2.07 4.69 -11.66
CA LEU A 141 -2.25 4.29 -10.26
C LEU A 141 -2.96 2.96 -10.21
N GLU A 142 -2.26 1.94 -9.73
CA GLU A 142 -2.86 0.62 -9.53
C GLU A 142 -3.83 0.64 -8.34
N VAL A 143 -4.98 -0.02 -8.52
CA VAL A 143 -6.00 -0.19 -7.48
C VAL A 143 -6.24 -1.69 -7.22
N PRO A 144 -5.21 -2.42 -6.71
CA PRO A 144 -5.28 -3.86 -6.52
C PRO A 144 -6.44 -4.27 -5.62
N GLU A 145 -6.89 -3.42 -4.70
CA GLU A 145 -8.03 -3.66 -3.82
C GLU A 145 -9.31 -4.00 -4.60
N LEU A 146 -9.62 -3.22 -5.65
CA LEU A 146 -10.80 -3.43 -6.47
C LEU A 146 -10.61 -4.64 -7.38
N TYR A 147 -9.42 -4.79 -7.97
CA TYR A 147 -9.11 -5.93 -8.82
C TYR A 147 -9.24 -7.27 -8.07
N ARG A 148 -8.74 -7.34 -6.83
CA ARG A 148 -8.84 -8.53 -5.96
C ARG A 148 -10.28 -8.90 -5.62
N LEU A 149 -11.17 -7.91 -5.58
CA LEU A 149 -12.60 -8.08 -5.37
C LEU A 149 -13.38 -8.30 -6.66
N GLY A 150 -12.74 -8.20 -7.82
CA GLY A 150 -13.40 -8.24 -9.13
C GLY A 150 -14.33 -7.05 -9.39
N LEU A 151 -14.05 -5.90 -8.77
CA LEU A 151 -14.85 -4.69 -8.91
C LEU A 151 -14.26 -3.77 -10.00
N PRO A 152 -15.11 -3.10 -10.79
CA PRO A 152 -14.66 -2.05 -11.70
C PRO A 152 -14.24 -0.79 -10.91
N ILE A 153 -13.39 0.02 -11.53
CA ILE A 153 -13.05 1.35 -11.08
C ILE A 153 -14.11 2.32 -11.61
N GLU A 154 -14.84 2.95 -10.71
CA GLU A 154 -15.91 3.88 -11.03
C GLU A 154 -15.39 5.32 -11.00
N GLN A 155 -15.58 6.06 -12.10
CA GLN A 155 -15.14 7.46 -12.19
C GLN A 155 -15.77 8.34 -11.12
N GLY A 156 -17.04 8.10 -10.77
CA GLY A 156 -17.77 8.89 -9.77
C GLY A 156 -17.25 8.75 -8.33
N ASN A 157 -16.42 7.75 -8.05
CA ASN A 157 -15.77 7.57 -6.75
C ASN A 157 -14.40 8.26 -6.67
N ILE A 158 -13.89 8.81 -7.78
CA ILE A 158 -12.63 9.53 -7.83
C ILE A 158 -12.88 11.01 -7.54
N ASP A 159 -12.17 11.54 -6.56
CA ASP A 159 -12.06 12.97 -6.31
C ASP A 159 -10.58 13.38 -6.26
N ALA A 160 -10.30 14.65 -6.56
CA ALA A 160 -8.94 15.16 -6.59
C ALA A 160 -8.85 16.63 -6.22
N THR A 161 -7.82 16.96 -5.45
CA THR A 161 -7.45 18.32 -5.09
C THR A 161 -5.98 18.54 -5.31
N HIS A 162 -5.58 19.79 -5.54
CA HIS A 162 -4.18 20.17 -5.67
C HIS A 162 -3.86 21.29 -4.70
N LYS A 163 -2.82 21.09 -3.88
CA LYS A 163 -2.35 22.09 -2.92
C LYS A 163 -0.87 21.89 -2.62
N TYR A 164 -0.12 22.98 -2.48
CA TYR A 164 1.30 22.95 -2.12
C TYR A 164 2.13 21.98 -2.99
N ASN A 165 2.01 22.12 -4.31
CA ASN A 165 2.65 21.26 -5.32
C ASN A 165 2.38 19.76 -5.12
N THR A 166 1.24 19.42 -4.54
CA THR A 166 0.83 18.03 -4.27
C THR A 166 -0.55 17.80 -4.83
N LEU A 167 -0.64 16.83 -5.75
CA LEU A 167 -1.92 16.30 -6.22
C LEU A 167 -2.38 15.21 -5.25
N ILE A 168 -3.52 15.43 -4.61
CA ILE A 168 -4.15 14.48 -3.69
C ILE A 168 -5.36 13.89 -4.42
N ILE A 169 -5.34 12.58 -4.61
CA ILE A 169 -6.38 11.83 -5.29
C ILE A 169 -6.99 10.88 -4.27
N THR A 170 -8.31 10.92 -4.14
CA THR A 170 -9.04 10.00 -3.27
C THR A 170 -9.99 9.15 -4.09
N TYR A 171 -10.06 7.87 -3.76
CA TYR A 171 -11.07 6.95 -4.27
C TYR A 171 -11.96 6.50 -3.12
N LYS A 172 -13.25 6.83 -3.19
CA LYS A 172 -14.25 6.39 -2.20
C LYS A 172 -14.41 4.88 -2.28
N LYS A 173 -14.16 4.20 -1.16
CA LYS A 173 -14.25 2.74 -1.09
C LYS A 173 -15.72 2.31 -1.29
N PRO A 174 -16.00 1.38 -2.22
CA PRO A 174 -17.33 0.82 -2.37
C PRO A 174 -17.63 -0.10 -1.19
N GLN A 175 -18.91 -0.30 -0.88
CA GLN A 175 -19.34 -1.10 0.28
C GLN A 175 -18.70 -2.50 0.36
N PRO A 176 -18.55 -3.26 -0.75
CA PRO A 176 -17.92 -4.58 -0.66
C PRO A 176 -16.46 -4.56 -0.21
N LEU A 177 -15.72 -3.46 -0.47
CA LEU A 177 -14.35 -3.28 0.02
C LEU A 177 -14.35 -2.92 1.51
N LEU A 178 -15.27 -2.07 1.96
CA LEU A 178 -15.44 -1.75 3.38
C LEU A 178 -15.80 -2.99 4.21
N ASP A 179 -16.70 -3.83 3.69
CA ASP A 179 -17.07 -5.09 4.35
C ASP A 179 -15.89 -6.06 4.41
N MET A 180 -15.08 -6.15 3.34
CA MET A 180 -13.88 -7.00 3.34
C MET A 180 -12.85 -6.50 4.36
N ASP A 181 -12.58 -5.19 4.39
CA ASP A 181 -11.63 -4.59 5.34
C ASP A 181 -12.05 -4.87 6.79
N ARG A 182 -13.35 -4.72 7.10
CA ARG A 182 -13.91 -5.05 8.42
C ARG A 182 -13.76 -6.54 8.76
N ASP A 183 -14.28 -7.41 7.90
CA ASP A 183 -14.28 -8.86 8.14
C ASP A 183 -12.85 -9.41 8.23
N LEU A 184 -11.90 -8.88 7.44
CA LEU A 184 -10.48 -9.25 7.53
C LEU A 184 -9.87 -8.82 8.87
N TYR A 185 -10.15 -7.59 9.31
CA TYR A 185 -9.65 -7.11 10.60
C TYR A 185 -10.20 -7.94 11.77
N GLU A 186 -11.48 -8.33 11.72
CA GLU A 186 -12.08 -9.23 12.71
C GLU A 186 -11.33 -10.57 12.78
N GLU A 187 -10.98 -11.18 11.65
CA GLU A 187 -10.19 -12.41 11.65
C GLU A 187 -8.77 -12.21 12.20
N ILE A 188 -8.11 -11.13 11.77
CA ILE A 188 -6.77 -10.79 12.25
C ILE A 188 -6.78 -10.49 13.76
N SER A 189 -7.85 -9.91 14.29
CA SER A 189 -7.97 -9.54 15.71
C SER A 189 -7.87 -10.77 16.63
N LYS A 190 -8.32 -11.94 16.16
CA LYS A 190 -8.29 -13.23 16.88
C LYS A 190 -6.88 -13.79 17.06
N ILE A 191 -5.93 -13.36 16.24
CA ILE A 191 -4.53 -13.82 16.31
C ILE A 191 -3.85 -13.19 17.53
N LYS A 192 -3.35 -14.04 18.42
CA LYS A 192 -2.62 -13.62 19.61
C LYS A 192 -1.21 -13.14 19.22
N PRO A 193 -0.71 -12.04 19.79
CA PRO A 193 0.68 -11.64 19.64
C PRO A 193 1.63 -12.71 20.18
N MET A 194 2.78 -12.90 19.56
CA MET A 194 3.85 -13.71 20.14
C MET A 194 4.35 -13.04 21.43
N THR A 195 4.45 -13.82 22.51
CA THR A 195 4.84 -13.34 23.84
C THR A 195 6.35 -13.26 24.05
N ASP A 196 7.14 -13.89 23.19
CA ASP A 196 8.59 -13.99 23.35
C ASP A 196 9.32 -13.37 22.16
N ILE A 197 9.80 -12.14 22.34
CA ILE A 197 10.97 -11.65 21.62
C ILE A 197 12.15 -11.94 22.54
N PRO A 198 13.04 -12.90 22.23
CA PRO A 198 14.30 -13.02 22.94
C PRO A 198 15.04 -11.69 22.76
N ASN A 199 15.11 -10.93 23.85
CA ASN A 199 15.78 -9.64 23.90
C ASN A 199 17.30 -9.90 23.94
N GLU A 200 17.87 -10.40 22.85
CA GLU A 200 19.32 -10.54 22.68
C GLU A 200 19.84 -9.65 21.55
N CYS A 201 19.63 -8.35 21.69
CA CYS A 201 20.60 -7.39 21.15
C CYS A 201 21.69 -7.18 22.21
N LYS A 202 22.66 -8.10 22.27
CA LYS A 202 23.95 -7.79 22.89
C LYS A 202 24.73 -6.95 21.89
N THR A 203 24.73 -5.63 22.09
CA THR A 203 25.78 -4.77 21.55
C THR A 203 27.11 -5.24 22.10
N GLN A 204 27.98 -5.71 21.21
CA GLN A 204 29.39 -5.96 21.49
C GLN A 204 30.20 -4.74 21.06
#